data_AF-A0A4X1T467-F1
#
_entry.id   AF-A0A4X1T467-F1
#
_cell.length_a   1.000
_cell.length_b   1.000
_cell.length_c   1.000
_cell.angle_alpha   90.00
_cell.angle_beta   90.00
_cell.angle_gamma   90.00
#
_symmetry.space_group_name_H-M   'P 1'
#
loop_
_entity.id
_entity.type
_entity.pdbx_description
1 polymer ?
#
loop_
_entity_poly.entity_id
_entity_poly.type
_entity_poly.pdbx_seq_one_letter_code
_entity_poly.pdbx_strand_id
1 'polypeptide(L)'
;MAKSFPILRSLTFFNLILPMLPSVSAPKHLWPKDENIKLNCPYSKVDLSWLNDTVNPCPGLYQPICGNNLVTYDNPCILCIESL
;
A
#
# COMPACT_ATOMS: atom_id res chain seq x y z
N MET A 1 22.40 9.40 1.53
CA MET A 1 23.64 9.72 2.29
C MET A 1 23.45 9.26 3.72
N ALA A 2 24.02 8.12 4.10
CA ALA A 2 23.88 7.54 5.44
C ALA A 2 24.88 8.20 6.40
N LYS A 3 24.39 8.86 7.45
CA LYS A 3 25.25 9.40 8.51
C LYS A 3 25.20 8.46 9.70
N SER A 4 26.31 7.74 9.90
CA SER A 4 26.60 6.98 11.12
C SER A 4 26.81 7.97 12.27
N PHE A 5 26.02 7.85 13.34
CA PHE A 5 26.20 8.62 14.56
C PHE A 5 26.54 7.67 15.72
N PRO A 6 27.58 8.00 16.53
CA PRO A 6 28.17 7.08 17.48
C PRO A 6 27.29 6.88 18.70
N ILE A 7 27.37 5.64 19.19
CA ILE A 7 26.70 5.08 20.35
C ILE A 7 27.18 5.81 21.61
N LEU A 8 26.38 6.76 22.14
CA LEU A 8 26.54 7.18 23.53
C LEU A 8 25.23 6.95 24.28
N ARG A 9 25.26 5.88 25.07
CA ARG A 9 24.19 5.39 25.93
C ARG A 9 23.83 6.44 26.98
N SER A 10 22.79 7.23 26.72
CA SER A 10 22.06 7.92 27.78
C SER A 10 20.64 7.38 27.83
N LEU A 11 20.36 6.58 28.87
CA LEU A 11 19.07 5.92 29.10
C LEU A 11 17.89 6.90 29.28
N THR A 12 18.17 8.21 29.35
CA THR A 12 17.15 9.26 29.45
C THR A 12 16.65 9.76 28.09
N PHE A 13 17.38 9.53 26.99
CA PHE A 13 16.97 9.97 25.65
C PHE A 13 15.99 9.02 24.95
N PHE A 14 15.91 7.75 25.36
CA PHE A 14 14.99 6.79 24.74
C PHE A 14 13.49 7.12 24.99
N ASN A 15 13.18 7.98 25.96
CA ASN A 15 11.80 8.38 26.27
C ASN A 15 11.31 9.62 25.52
N LEU A 16 12.15 10.30 24.73
CA LEU A 16 11.77 11.53 24.01
C LEU A 16 11.74 11.39 22.48
N ILE A 17 12.11 10.23 21.94
CA ILE A 17 12.09 9.94 20.49
C ILE A 17 10.99 8.93 20.10
N LEU A 18 10.13 8.55 21.05
CA LEU A 18 8.96 7.71 20.76
C LEU A 18 7.71 8.57 20.52
N PRO A 19 7.68 9.43 19.48
CA PRO A 19 6.40 9.62 18.81
C PRO A 19 6.49 9.63 17.28
N MET A 20 7.46 8.97 16.65
CA MET A 20 7.51 8.93 15.17
C MET A 20 7.71 7.53 14.59
N LEU A 21 7.14 6.49 15.21
CA LEU A 21 6.49 5.52 14.33
C LEU A 21 5.15 6.16 14.00
N PRO A 22 4.93 6.69 12.79
CA PRO A 22 3.56 6.84 12.32
C PRO A 22 2.99 5.42 12.32
N SER A 23 2.36 5.05 13.43
CA SER A 23 1.37 4.01 13.46
C SER A 23 0.26 4.52 12.56
N VAL A 24 0.43 4.31 11.25
CA VAL A 24 -0.63 4.37 10.25
C VAL A 24 -1.56 3.20 10.59
N SER A 25 -2.23 3.29 11.73
CA SER A 25 -3.39 2.49 12.00
C SER A 25 -4.53 3.21 11.30
N ALA A 26 -4.55 3.06 9.97
CA ALA A 26 -5.76 3.30 9.20
C ALA A 26 -6.92 2.55 9.88
N PRO A 27 -8.16 3.09 9.84
CA PRO A 27 -9.31 2.37 10.36
C PRO A 27 -9.30 0.97 9.78
N LYS A 28 -9.32 -0.05 10.65
CA LYS A 28 -9.33 -1.45 10.22
C LYS A 28 -10.65 -1.70 9.49
N HIS A 29 -10.70 -1.44 8.19
CA HIS A 29 -11.59 -2.19 7.32
C HIS A 29 -11.21 -3.65 7.55
N LEU A 30 -12.20 -4.46 7.98
CA LEU A 30 -12.04 -5.84 8.41
C LEU A 30 -11.60 -6.72 7.22
N TRP A 31 -10.35 -6.58 6.78
CA TRP A 31 -9.72 -7.51 5.86
C TRP A 31 -9.30 -8.74 6.66
N PRO A 32 -9.59 -9.97 6.16
CA PRO A 32 -9.21 -11.20 6.83
C PRO A 32 -7.71 -11.19 7.10
N LYS A 33 -7.31 -11.59 8.32
CA LYS A 33 -5.92 -11.56 8.76
C LYS A 33 -5.10 -12.77 8.32
N ASP A 34 -5.73 -13.75 7.69
CA ASP A 34 -5.09 -15.01 7.34
C ASP A 34 -4.69 -15.12 5.87
N GLU A 35 -3.44 -15.55 5.71
CA GLU A 35 -2.83 -16.33 4.62
C GLU A 35 -3.28 -16.03 3.18
N ASN A 36 -2.41 -15.28 2.47
CA ASN A 36 -2.38 -15.19 1.00
C ASN A 36 -3.76 -15.17 0.32
N ILE A 37 -4.56 -14.13 0.63
CA ILE A 37 -5.86 -13.92 -0.03
C ILE A 37 -5.60 -13.69 -1.52
N LYS A 38 -5.92 -14.70 -2.33
CA LYS A 38 -5.94 -14.57 -3.79
C LYS A 38 -7.14 -13.70 -4.18
N LEU A 39 -6.87 -12.46 -4.55
CA LEU A 39 -7.89 -11.59 -5.12
C LEU A 39 -8.35 -12.17 -6.46
N ASN A 40 -9.67 -12.25 -6.64
CA ASN A 40 -10.23 -12.57 -7.95
C ASN A 40 -10.28 -11.30 -8.79
N CYS A 41 -9.56 -11.28 -9.91
CA CYS A 41 -9.54 -10.17 -10.85
C CYS A 41 -10.40 -10.54 -12.07
N PRO A 42 -11.70 -10.18 -12.09
CA PRO A 42 -12.58 -10.48 -13.22
C PRO A 42 -12.33 -9.57 -14.43
N TYR A 43 -11.40 -8.63 -14.33
CA TYR A 43 -11.10 -7.65 -15.38
C TYR A 43 -10.22 -8.26 -16.47
N SER A 44 -10.49 -7.88 -17.72
CA SER A 44 -9.69 -8.24 -18.89
C SER A 44 -9.11 -6.99 -19.55
N LYS A 45 -7.97 -7.14 -20.22
CA LYS A 45 -7.39 -6.06 -21.01
C LYS A 45 -8.23 -5.87 -22.28
N VAL A 46 -8.76 -4.67 -22.46
CA VAL A 46 -9.51 -4.28 -23.66
C VAL A 46 -8.65 -3.35 -24.49
N ASP A 47 -8.59 -3.56 -25.81
CA ASP A 47 -7.94 -2.63 -26.71
C ASP A 47 -8.86 -1.43 -26.98
N LEU A 48 -8.44 -0.27 -26.49
CA LEU A 48 -9.10 1.01 -26.68
C LEU A 48 -8.28 1.91 -27.62
N SER A 49 -7.58 1.32 -28.60
CA SER A 49 -6.75 2.04 -29.58
C SER A 49 -7.46 3.16 -30.35
N TRP A 50 -8.79 3.15 -30.39
CA TRP A 50 -9.64 4.19 -30.98
C TRP A 50 -9.94 5.38 -30.05
N LEU A 51 -9.62 5.26 -28.76
CA LEU A 51 -9.84 6.28 -27.74
C LEU A 51 -8.50 6.95 -27.41
N ASN A 52 -8.39 8.25 -27.72
CA ASN A 52 -7.20 9.06 -27.40
C ASN A 52 -7.18 9.57 -25.93
N ASP A 53 -8.12 9.10 -25.10
CA ASP A 53 -8.28 9.55 -23.72
C ASP A 53 -7.77 8.52 -22.72
N THR A 54 -7.23 9.02 -21.60
CA THR A 54 -6.81 8.19 -20.47
C THR A 54 -8.02 7.92 -19.57
N VAL A 55 -8.57 6.73 -19.67
CA VAL A 55 -9.70 6.30 -18.82
C VAL A 55 -9.15 5.56 -17.61
N ASN A 56 -9.53 5.98 -16.40
CA ASN A 56 -9.35 5.17 -15.20
C ASN A 56 -10.55 4.21 -15.08
N PRO A 57 -10.36 2.89 -15.27
CA PRO A 57 -11.45 1.93 -15.19
C PRO A 57 -11.84 1.58 -13.75
N CYS A 58 -11.07 2.02 -12.74
CA CYS A 58 -11.33 1.68 -11.35
C CYS A 58 -12.21 2.73 -10.64
N PRO A 59 -13.10 2.30 -9.73
CA PRO A 59 -13.84 3.23 -8.88
C PRO A 59 -12.87 4.02 -7.99
N GLY A 60 -13.18 5.29 -7.74
CA GLY A 60 -12.43 6.17 -6.83
C GLY A 60 -12.61 5.84 -5.34
N LEU A 61 -12.82 4.56 -5.01
CA LEU A 61 -13.00 4.07 -3.65
C LEU A 61 -11.62 3.78 -3.04
N TYR A 62 -11.33 4.37 -1.89
CA TYR A 62 -10.09 4.13 -1.17
C TYR A 62 -10.22 2.91 -0.24
N GLN A 63 -9.55 1.82 -0.60
CA GLN A 63 -9.52 0.54 0.10
C GLN A 63 -8.10 -0.07 0.04
N PRO A 64 -7.17 0.43 0.86
CA PRO A 64 -5.76 0.12 0.69
C PRO A 64 -5.46 -1.37 0.92
N ILE A 65 -4.65 -1.95 0.03
CA ILE A 65 -4.26 -3.36 0.07
C ILE A 65 -2.76 -3.51 -0.22
N CYS A 66 -2.10 -4.43 0.50
CA CYS A 66 -0.68 -4.73 0.29
C CYS A 66 -0.55 -5.82 -0.78
N GLY A 67 0.18 -5.54 -1.86
CA GLY A 67 0.52 -6.53 -2.87
C GLY A 67 1.70 -7.42 -2.47
N ASN A 68 1.89 -8.52 -3.19
CA ASN A 68 3.03 -9.43 -2.97
C ASN A 68 4.40 -8.78 -3.24
N ASN A 69 4.41 -7.67 -3.97
CA ASN A 69 5.58 -6.82 -4.24
C ASN A 69 5.90 -5.84 -3.10
N LEU A 70 5.22 -5.94 -1.95
CA LEU A 70 5.35 -5.04 -0.80
C LEU A 70 4.95 -3.59 -1.11
N VAL A 71 4.21 -3.36 -2.20
CA VAL A 71 3.63 -2.06 -2.56
C VAL A 71 2.19 -2.01 -2.05
N THR A 72 1.80 -0.86 -1.47
CA THR A 72 0.42 -0.61 -1.08
C THR A 72 -0.33 0.04 -2.24
N TYR A 73 -1.46 -0.56 -2.60
CA TYR A 73 -2.35 -0.11 -3.64
C TYR A 73 -3.54 0.60 -3.03
N ASP A 74 -4.01 1.69 -3.66
CA ASP A 74 -5.14 2.47 -3.14
C ASP A 74 -6.45 1.67 -3.12
N ASN A 75 -6.61 0.71 -4.03
CA ASN A 75 -7.76 -0.20 -4.07
C ASN A 75 -7.41 -1.53 -4.77
N PRO A 76 -8.19 -2.61 -4.55
CA PRO A 76 -7.94 -3.92 -5.18
C PRO A 76 -8.08 -3.91 -6.71
N CYS A 77 -8.84 -2.98 -7.29
CA CYS A 77 -8.95 -2.86 -8.74
C CYS A 77 -7.62 -2.40 -9.38
N ILE A 78 -6.96 -1.40 -8.78
CA ILE A 78 -5.66 -0.91 -9.25
C ILE A 78 -4.61 -2.01 -9.15
N LEU A 79 -4.58 -2.77 -8.05
CA LEU A 79 -3.71 -3.93 -7.90
C LEU A 79 -3.94 -4.95 -9.02
N CYS A 80 -5.20 -5.27 -9.34
CA CYS A 80 -5.52 -6.19 -10.43
C CYS A 80 -5.02 -5.70 -11.80
N ILE A 81 -5.12 -4.42 -12.09
CA ILE A 81 -4.68 -3.85 -13.38
C ILE A 81 -3.17 -3.84 -13.51
N GLU A 82 -2.44 -3.51 -12.44
CA GLU A 82 -0.97 -3.59 -12.46
C GLU A 82 -0.44 -5.02 -12.52
N SER A 83 -1.27 -6.01 -12.15
CA SER A 83 -0.91 -7.43 -12.16
C SER A 83 -1.31 -8.16 -13.47
N LEU A 84 -1.94 -7.47 -14.43
CA LEU A 84 -2.37 -8.01 -15.73
C LEU A 84 -1.26 -8.03 -16.80
#